data_AF-A0A9E3Z0W0-F1
#
_entry.id   AF-A0A9E3Z0W0-F1
#
_cell.length_a   1.000
_cell.length_b   1.000
_cell.length_c   1.000
_cell.angle_alpha   90.00
_cell.angle_beta   90.00
_cell.angle_gamma   90.00
#
_symmetry.space_group_name_H-M   'P 1'
#
loop_
_entity.id
_entity.type
_entity.pdbx_description
1 polymer ?
#
loop_
_entity_poly.entity_id
_entity_poly.type
_entity_poly.pdbx_seq_one_letter_code
_entity_poly.pdbx_strand_id
1 'polypeptide(L)'
;MLDVVFIMLIFFIVVASFLKEAGIEMNRPDSNQNPPESDATSILVTITGDDQIWMEDRLIDIQSVRANIARLLASDPEQSFTVVTNPGATAGTVVSVADAAREAGVKQVNWPAEKAK
;
A
#
# COMPACT_ATOMS: atom_id res chain seq x y z
N MET A 1 41.33 23.10 -29.04
CA MET A 1 41.05 21.75 -28.49
C MET A 1 40.27 21.77 -27.17
N LEU A 2 40.25 22.88 -26.40
CA LEU A 2 39.47 23.01 -25.14
C LEU A 2 37.94 23.04 -25.38
N ASP A 3 37.52 23.65 -26.49
CA ASP A 3 36.11 23.92 -26.80
C ASP A 3 35.21 22.67 -26.83
N VAL A 4 35.68 21.59 -27.48
CA VAL A 4 34.94 20.32 -27.58
C VAL A 4 34.76 19.65 -26.20
N VAL A 5 35.77 19.72 -25.33
CA VAL A 5 35.70 19.13 -23.98
C VAL A 5 34.72 19.88 -23.09
N PHE A 6 34.64 21.21 -23.25
CA PHE A 6 33.74 22.06 -22.47
C PHE A 6 32.27 21.78 -22.78
N ILE A 7 31.95 21.62 -24.07
CA ILE A 7 30.58 21.30 -24.53
C ILE A 7 30.15 19.91 -24.04
N MET A 8 31.05 18.92 -24.04
CA MET A 8 30.75 17.58 -23.51
C MET A 8 30.44 17.60 -22.01
N LEU A 9 31.14 18.41 -21.23
CA LEU A 9 30.96 18.50 -19.77
C LEU A 9 29.62 19.16 -19.42
N ILE A 10 29.25 20.23 -20.13
CA ILE A 10 27.95 20.89 -19.97
C ILE A 10 26.82 19.93 -20.34
N PHE A 11 26.93 19.22 -21.47
CA PHE A 11 25.93 18.26 -21.90
C PHE A 11 25.74 17.13 -20.86
N PHE A 12 26.84 16.62 -20.30
CA PHE A 12 26.79 15.60 -19.26
C PHE A 12 26.08 16.08 -17.99
N ILE A 13 26.36 17.30 -17.52
CA ILE A 13 25.70 17.88 -16.34
C ILE A 13 24.20 18.07 -16.59
N VAL A 14 23.80 18.58 -17.76
CA VAL A 14 22.40 18.81 -18.10
C VAL A 14 21.63 17.50 -18.21
N VAL A 15 22.18 16.46 -18.83
CA VAL A 15 21.53 15.14 -18.92
C VAL A 15 21.45 14.46 -17.55
N ALA A 16 22.47 14.63 -16.69
CA ALA A 16 22.45 14.08 -15.32
C ALA A 16 21.38 14.72 -14.42
N SER A 17 20.95 15.97 -14.69
CA SER A 17 19.88 16.60 -13.90
C SER A 17 18.51 15.97 -14.13
N PHE A 18 18.31 15.28 -15.26
CA PHE A 18 17.05 14.59 -15.58
C PHE A 18 16.93 13.20 -14.95
N LEU A 19 18.00 12.68 -14.30
CA LEU A 19 17.97 11.36 -13.65
C LEU A 19 17.48 11.42 -12.19
N LYS A 20 16.75 12.47 -11.79
CA LYS A 20 16.28 12.66 -10.41
C LYS A 20 14.78 12.56 -10.18
N GLU A 21 13.99 12.18 -11.18
CA GLU A 21 12.53 12.14 -11.03
C GLU A 21 11.94 10.78 -11.40
N ALA A 22 12.08 9.82 -10.48
CA ALA A 22 11.11 8.74 -10.26
C ALA A 22 11.40 8.03 -8.93
N GLY A 23 11.70 8.80 -7.88
CA GLY A 23 11.59 8.30 -6.51
C GLY A 23 10.17 8.57 -6.07
N ILE A 24 9.32 7.54 -5.99
CA ILE A 24 8.05 7.67 -5.27
C ILE A 24 8.42 8.19 -3.88
N GLU A 25 8.04 9.43 -3.55
CA GLU A 25 8.10 9.94 -2.19
C GLU A 25 7.12 9.12 -1.37
N MET A 26 7.58 7.98 -0.87
CA MET A 26 6.82 7.12 0.02
C MET A 26 6.79 7.84 1.37
N ASN A 27 5.87 8.77 1.50
CA ASN A 27 5.50 9.40 2.77
C ASN A 27 4.85 8.31 3.63
N ARG A 28 5.68 7.42 4.18
CA ARG A 28 5.26 6.43 5.15
C ARG A 28 5.00 7.24 6.43
N PRO A 29 3.75 7.34 6.91
CA PRO A 29 3.48 8.03 8.16
C PRO A 29 4.38 7.42 9.23
N ASP A 30 5.07 8.28 9.99
CA ASP A 30 5.99 7.88 11.05
C ASP A 30 5.38 6.76 11.89
N SER A 31 6.08 5.63 11.96
CA SER A 31 5.65 4.38 12.58
C SER A 31 5.56 4.43 14.12
N ASN A 32 5.27 5.60 14.68
CA ASN A 32 5.13 5.85 16.12
C ASN A 32 3.68 5.84 16.60
N GLN A 33 2.72 5.47 15.75
CA GLN A 33 1.39 5.12 16.23
C GLN A 33 1.46 3.71 16.78
N ASN A 34 1.65 3.60 18.10
CA ASN A 34 1.29 2.43 18.88
C ASN A 34 0.02 1.80 18.27
N PRO A 35 -0.05 0.47 18.11
CA PRO A 35 -1.31 -0.15 17.78
C PRO A 35 -2.30 0.32 18.85
N PRO A 36 -3.44 0.92 18.48
CA PRO A 36 -4.50 1.05 19.45
C PRO A 36 -4.78 -0.37 19.93
N GLU A 37 -4.49 -0.65 21.21
CA GLU A 37 -5.14 -1.72 21.96
C GLU A 37 -6.63 -1.36 22.02
N SER A 38 -7.29 -1.52 20.89
CA SER A 38 -8.72 -1.49 20.83
C SER A 38 -9.10 -2.89 20.43
N ASP A 39 -9.82 -3.55 21.33
CA ASP A 39 -10.76 -4.63 21.07
C ASP A 39 -11.85 -4.24 20.04
N ALA A 40 -11.55 -3.31 19.11
CA ALA A 40 -12.34 -3.01 17.95
C ALA A 40 -12.09 -4.11 16.93
N THR A 41 -13.12 -4.90 16.65
CA THR A 41 -13.19 -5.89 15.57
C THR A 41 -12.58 -5.32 14.29
N SER A 42 -11.30 -5.54 13.99
CA SER A 42 -10.69 -5.00 12.78
C SER A 42 -11.00 -5.92 11.60
N ILE A 43 -11.33 -5.36 10.44
CA ILE A 43 -11.46 -6.14 9.21
C ILE A 43 -10.05 -6.51 8.76
N LEU A 44 -9.69 -7.78 8.95
CA LEU A 44 -8.40 -8.31 8.54
C LEU A 44 -8.49 -8.86 7.11
N VAL A 45 -7.68 -8.32 6.22
CA VAL A 45 -7.48 -8.86 4.87
C VAL A 45 -6.03 -9.28 4.71
N THR A 46 -5.83 -10.53 4.32
CA THR A 46 -4.50 -11.10 4.07
C THR A 46 -4.31 -11.37 2.59
N ILE A 47 -3.19 -10.92 2.03
CA ILE A 47 -2.81 -11.17 0.64
C ILE A 47 -1.62 -12.12 0.66
N THR A 48 -1.81 -13.31 0.10
CA THR A 48 -0.76 -14.33 0.01
C THR A 48 0.22 -14.03 -1.13
N GLY A 49 1.35 -14.76 -1.17
CA GLY A 49 2.34 -14.65 -2.24
C GLY A 49 1.81 -15.06 -3.62
N ASP A 50 0.72 -15.83 -3.67
CA ASP A 50 0.07 -16.26 -4.91
C ASP A 50 -1.07 -15.30 -5.34
N ASP A 51 -1.07 -14.06 -4.83
CA ASP A 51 -2.09 -13.03 -5.06
C ASP A 51 -3.52 -13.44 -4.63
N GLN A 52 -3.63 -14.46 -3.76
CA GLN A 52 -4.92 -14.84 -3.19
C GLN A 52 -5.28 -13.90 -2.04
N ILE A 53 -6.53 -13.42 -2.05
CA ILE A 53 -7.08 -12.51 -1.06
C ILE A 53 -7.94 -13.30 -0.07
N TRP A 54 -7.56 -13.22 1.21
CA TRP A 54 -8.23 -13.88 2.30
C TRP A 54 -8.85 -12.85 3.23
N MET A 55 -10.12 -13.04 3.57
CA MET A 55 -10.86 -12.19 4.51
C MET A 55 -11.66 -13.11 5.43
N GLU A 56 -11.52 -12.93 6.75
CA GLU A 56 -12.22 -13.77 7.75
C GLU A 56 -12.06 -15.29 7.49
N ASP A 57 -10.84 -15.73 7.15
CA ASP A 57 -10.51 -17.13 6.77
C ASP A 57 -11.20 -17.66 5.50
N ARG A 58 -11.71 -16.77 4.65
CA ARG A 58 -12.34 -17.12 3.37
C ARG A 58 -11.57 -16.53 2.22
N LEU A 59 -11.33 -17.35 1.21
CA LEU A 59 -10.83 -16.91 -0.08
C LEU A 59 -11.91 -16.10 -0.80
N ILE A 60 -11.60 -14.87 -1.17
CA ILE A 60 -12.50 -13.97 -1.89
C ILE A 60 -11.83 -13.39 -3.13
N ASP A 61 -12.65 -13.07 -4.13
CA ASP A 61 -12.19 -12.37 -5.32
C ASP A 61 -12.10 -10.85 -5.08
N ILE A 62 -11.20 -10.17 -5.78
CA ILE A 62 -11.00 -8.72 -5.69
C ILE A 62 -12.30 -7.92 -5.90
N GLN A 63 -13.19 -8.35 -6.80
CA GLN A 63 -14.47 -7.67 -7.04
C GLN A 63 -15.42 -7.80 -5.85
N SER A 64 -15.28 -8.88 -5.08
CA SER A 64 -16.10 -9.16 -3.91
C SER A 64 -15.59 -8.46 -2.65
N VAL A 65 -14.32 -8.04 -2.62
CA VAL A 65 -13.70 -7.32 -1.49
C VAL A 65 -14.53 -6.10 -1.11
N ARG A 66 -14.84 -5.22 -2.09
CA ARG A 66 -15.60 -3.99 -1.84
C ARG A 66 -16.98 -4.25 -1.22
N ALA A 67 -17.71 -5.22 -1.75
CA ALA A 67 -19.05 -5.55 -1.26
C ALA A 67 -19.02 -6.14 0.17
N ASN A 68 -18.01 -6.96 0.48
CA ASN A 68 -17.84 -7.50 1.83
C ASN A 68 -17.43 -6.41 2.83
N ILE A 69 -16.48 -5.54 2.47
CA ILE A 69 -16.06 -4.41 3.32
C ILE A 69 -17.23 -3.46 3.57
N ALA A 70 -17.98 -3.08 2.53
CA ALA A 70 -19.13 -2.19 2.68
C ALA A 70 -20.21 -2.78 3.61
N ARG A 71 -20.43 -4.11 3.57
CA ARG A 71 -21.36 -4.80 4.48
C ARG A 71 -20.88 -4.74 5.94
N LEU A 72 -19.58 -4.93 6.16
CA LEU A 72 -18.97 -4.88 7.49
C LEU A 72 -19.03 -3.45 8.05
N LEU A 73 -18.68 -2.44 7.24
CA LEU A 73 -18.81 -1.01 7.61
C LEU A 73 -20.26 -0.57 7.85
N ALA A 74 -21.23 -1.16 7.17
CA ALA A 74 -22.65 -0.90 7.44
C ALA A 74 -23.09 -1.45 8.81
N SER A 75 -22.38 -2.44 9.33
CA SER A 75 -22.63 -3.00 10.67
C SER A 75 -21.92 -2.18 11.75
N ASP A 76 -20.68 -1.76 11.49
CA ASP A 76 -19.91 -0.87 12.36
C ASP A 76 -19.13 0.17 11.52
N PRO A 77 -19.54 1.45 11.55
CA PRO A 77 -18.92 2.50 10.74
C PRO A 77 -17.56 2.99 11.29
N GLU A 78 -17.19 2.62 12.51
CA GLU A 78 -15.89 2.96 13.12
C GLU A 78 -14.90 1.79 13.04
N GLN A 79 -15.25 0.73 12.31
CA GLN A 79 -14.42 -0.45 12.15
C GLN A 79 -13.11 -0.12 11.41
N SER A 80 -11.98 -0.48 12.03
CA SER A 80 -10.66 -0.32 11.41
C SER A 80 -10.43 -1.41 10.35
N PHE A 81 -9.64 -1.10 9.31
CA PHE A 81 -9.29 -2.02 8.23
C PHE A 81 -7.79 -2.24 8.18
N THR A 82 -7.35 -3.50 8.23
CA THR A 82 -5.93 -3.85 8.25
C THR A 82 -5.58 -4.78 7.10
N VAL A 83 -4.57 -4.42 6.30
CA VAL A 83 -4.07 -5.25 5.18
C VAL A 83 -2.74 -5.90 5.55
N VAL A 84 -2.74 -7.21 5.71
CA VAL A 84 -1.54 -8.03 5.88
C VAL A 84 -1.10 -8.54 4.51
N THR A 85 0.21 -8.45 4.24
CA THR A 85 0.79 -8.94 2.99
C THR A 85 1.88 -9.95 3.29
N ASN A 86 1.90 -11.06 2.55
CA ASN A 86 2.96 -12.06 2.66
C ASN A 86 4.07 -11.79 1.64
N PRO A 87 5.31 -12.26 1.91
CA PRO A 87 6.39 -12.23 0.95
C PRO A 87 5.97 -12.88 -0.37
N GLY A 88 6.11 -12.16 -1.48
CA GLY A 88 5.72 -12.62 -2.82
C GLY A 88 4.45 -12.00 -3.37
N ALA A 89 3.63 -11.32 -2.56
CA ALA A 89 2.40 -10.67 -3.02
C ALA A 89 2.72 -9.57 -4.04
N THR A 90 1.97 -9.51 -5.15
CA THR A 90 2.17 -8.48 -6.17
C THR A 90 1.68 -7.14 -5.64
N ALA A 91 2.52 -6.10 -5.77
CA ALA A 91 2.17 -4.76 -5.30
C ALA A 91 0.85 -4.24 -5.91
N GLY A 92 0.55 -4.60 -7.16
CA GLY A 92 -0.70 -4.26 -7.83
C GLY A 92 -1.95 -4.85 -7.15
N THR A 93 -1.87 -6.09 -6.64
CA THR A 93 -2.95 -6.72 -5.88
C THR A 93 -3.17 -6.00 -4.55
N VAL A 94 -2.08 -5.67 -3.85
CA VAL A 94 -2.11 -4.92 -2.59
C VAL A 94 -2.78 -3.55 -2.77
N VAL A 95 -2.38 -2.81 -3.80
CA VAL A 95 -2.98 -1.51 -4.13
C VAL A 95 -4.45 -1.67 -4.50
N SER A 96 -4.80 -2.66 -5.32
CA SER A 96 -6.20 -2.90 -5.73
C SER A 96 -7.11 -3.18 -4.54
N VAL A 97 -6.64 -3.95 -3.56
CA VAL A 97 -7.39 -4.24 -2.33
C VAL A 97 -7.54 -2.98 -1.47
N ALA A 98 -6.49 -2.17 -1.33
CA ALA A 98 -6.54 -0.92 -0.58
C ALA A 98 -7.47 0.10 -1.24
N ASP A 99 -7.48 0.19 -2.56
CA ASP A 99 -8.38 1.06 -3.32
C ASP A 99 -9.83 0.59 -3.22
N ALA A 100 -10.08 -0.72 -3.34
CA ALA A 100 -11.41 -1.30 -3.13
C ALA A 100 -11.95 -1.02 -1.72
N ALA A 101 -11.08 -1.03 -0.70
CA ALA A 101 -11.44 -0.68 0.67
C ALA A 101 -11.77 0.82 0.81
N ARG A 102 -10.98 1.70 0.18
CA ARG A 102 -11.27 3.15 0.15
C ARG A 102 -12.58 3.46 -0.56
N GLU A 103 -12.85 2.82 -1.70
CA GLU A 103 -14.13 2.94 -2.41
C GLU A 103 -15.32 2.47 -1.56
N ALA A 104 -15.11 1.48 -0.69
CA ALA A 104 -16.14 1.00 0.24
C ALA A 104 -16.43 1.96 1.40
N GLY A 105 -15.65 3.03 1.58
CA GLY A 105 -15.85 4.03 2.64
C GLY A 105 -14.96 3.87 3.86
N VAL A 106 -13.91 3.05 3.79
CA VAL A 106 -12.92 2.91 4.87
C VAL A 106 -12.16 4.22 5.07
N LYS A 107 -12.25 4.79 6.28
CA LYS A 107 -11.59 6.06 6.64
C LYS A 107 -10.07 5.90 6.80
N GLN A 108 -9.62 4.77 7.35
CA GLN A 108 -8.20 4.51 7.62
C GLN A 108 -7.84 3.08 7.25
N VAL A 109 -6.78 2.96 6.44
CA VAL A 109 -6.17 1.66 6.09
C VAL A 109 -4.91 1.53 6.92
N ASN A 110 -4.93 0.55 7.83
CA ASN A 110 -3.81 0.22 8.68
C ASN A 110 -2.92 -0.79 7.96
N TRP A 111 -1.63 -0.45 7.89
CA TRP A 111 -0.60 -1.37 7.45
C TRP A 111 0.07 -1.89 8.70
N PRO A 112 0.04 -3.21 8.98
CA PRO A 112 0.79 -3.75 10.09
C PRO A 112 2.25 -3.35 9.89
N ALA A 113 2.82 -2.69 10.89
CA ALA A 113 4.26 -2.53 10.94
C ALA A 113 4.84 -3.94 10.93
N GLU A 114 5.57 -4.24 9.85
CA GLU A 114 6.18 -5.53 9.61
C GLU A 114 6.89 -6.01 10.89
N LYS A 115 6.41 -7.11 11.48
CA LYS A 115 7.22 -7.85 12.44
C LYS A 115 8.29 -8.56 11.62
N ALA A 116 9.36 -7.84 11.32
CA ALA A 116 10.62 -8.43 10.91
C ALA A 116 10.96 -9.52 11.93
N LYS A 117 10.96 -10.77 11.48
CA LYS A 117 11.47 -11.90 12.24
C LYS A 117 12.62 -12.52 11.46
#